data_AF-A0A504YSP4-F1
#
_entry.id   AF-A0A504YSP4-F1
#
_cell.length_a   1.000
_cell.length_b   1.000
_cell.length_c   1.000
_cell.angle_alpha   90.00
_cell.angle_beta   90.00
_cell.angle_gamma   90.00
#
_symmetry.space_group_name_H-M   'P 1'
#
loop_
_entity.id
_entity.type
_entity.pdbx_description
1 polymer ?
#
loop_
_entity_poly.entity_id
_entity_poly.type
_entity_poly.pdbx_seq_one_letter_code
_entity_poly.pdbx_strand_id
1 'polypeptide(L)'
;MEYLIGGDLKTLLMVMGYLKEAHAAIYVIEIAIALEYLHAHGIIHRDLKPDNILINSKGHLKLTDFGLSTVMWDRRKCILLAYSELLATQIAVCPVNAWSR
;
A
#
# COMPACT_ATOMS: atom_id res chain seq x y z
N MET A 1 -10.86 9.20 -12.59
CA MET A 1 -10.73 8.49 -11.29
C MET A 1 -11.87 8.93 -10.38
N GLU A 2 -12.38 8.03 -9.55
CA GLU A 2 -13.33 8.35 -8.48
C GLU A 2 -12.65 9.25 -7.45
N TYR A 3 -13.32 10.30 -6.99
CA TYR A 3 -12.80 11.14 -5.91
C TYR A 3 -12.92 10.40 -4.57
N LEU A 4 -11.80 10.16 -3.91
CA LEU A 4 -11.74 9.44 -2.64
C LEU A 4 -11.66 10.45 -1.49
N ILE A 5 -12.78 10.61 -0.79
CA ILE A 5 -12.99 11.63 0.27
C ILE A 5 -12.06 11.41 1.48
N GLY A 6 -11.60 10.17 1.70
CA GLY A 6 -10.75 9.82 2.84
C GLY A 6 -9.29 10.28 2.72
N GLY A 7 -8.90 10.85 1.58
CA GLY A 7 -7.52 11.28 1.33
C GLY A 7 -6.53 10.11 1.25
N ASP A 8 -5.24 10.40 1.40
CA ASP A 8 -4.18 9.41 1.41
C ASP A 8 -3.83 8.92 2.83
N LEU A 9 -3.29 7.70 2.90
CA LEU A 9 -2.92 7.02 4.13
C LEU A 9 -1.80 7.77 4.88
N LYS A 10 -0.91 8.48 4.18
CA LYS A 10 0.12 9.31 4.80
C LYS A 10 -0.50 10.43 5.62
N THR A 11 -1.47 11.15 5.06
CA THR A 11 -2.20 12.22 5.76
C THR A 11 -2.93 11.67 6.98
N LEU A 12 -3.56 10.50 6.88
CA LEU A 12 -4.17 9.84 8.03
C LEU A 12 -3.13 9.53 9.13
N LEU A 13 -1.97 8.98 8.76
CA LEU A 13 -0.90 8.67 9.70
C LEU A 13 -0.31 9.94 10.34
N MET A 14 -0.18 11.04 9.60
CA MET A 14 0.29 12.32 10.14
C MET A 14 -0.70 12.90 11.16
N VAL A 15 -2.00 12.80 10.90
CA VAL A 15 -3.05 13.31 11.80
C VAL A 15 -3.19 12.44 13.05
N MET A 16 -3.18 11.12 12.89
CA MET A 16 -3.39 10.18 14.00
C MET A 16 -2.12 9.88 14.80
N GLY A 17 -0.94 10.10 14.21
CA GLY A 17 0.35 9.69 14.75
C GLY A 17 0.57 8.17 14.64
N TYR A 18 -0.36 7.35 15.13
CA TYR A 18 -0.25 5.90 15.03
C TYR A 18 -1.61 5.25 14.80
N LEU A 19 -1.60 4.09 14.15
CA LEU A 19 -2.78 3.25 14.00
C LEU A 19 -2.87 2.26 15.16
N LYS A 20 -4.09 2.01 15.64
CA LYS A 20 -4.34 0.87 16.53
C LYS A 20 -4.08 -0.42 15.75
N GLU A 21 -3.54 -1.42 16.43
CA GLU A 21 -3.17 -2.72 15.86
C GLU A 21 -4.30 -3.34 15.02
N ALA A 22 -5.55 -3.30 15.51
CA ALA A 22 -6.70 -3.81 14.77
C ALA A 22 -6.91 -3.13 13.40
N HIS A 23 -6.75 -1.80 13.32
CA HIS A 23 -6.90 -1.07 12.05
C HIS A 23 -5.68 -1.29 11.16
N ALA A 24 -4.48 -1.31 11.74
CA ALA A 24 -3.26 -1.61 11.00
C ALA A 24 -3.32 -2.99 10.33
N ALA A 25 -3.80 -4.01 11.06
CA ALA A 25 -3.96 -5.36 10.52
C ALA A 25 -4.92 -5.39 9.32
N ILE A 26 -6.06 -4.70 9.40
CA ILE A 26 -7.01 -4.61 8.29
C ILE A 26 -6.37 -3.95 7.06
N TYR A 27 -5.68 -2.82 7.26
CA TYR A 27 -5.01 -2.10 6.17
C TYR A 27 -3.89 -2.92 5.52
N VAL A 28 -3.09 -3.64 6.31
CA VAL A 28 -2.08 -4.57 5.78
C VAL A 28 -2.72 -5.67 4.94
N ILE A 29 -3.83 -6.25 5.40
CA ILE A 29 -4.55 -7.28 4.66
C ILE A 29 -5.09 -6.73 3.34
N GLU A 30 -5.71 -5.55 3.34
CA GLU A 30 -6.24 -4.93 2.12
C GLU A 30 -5.14 -4.62 1.09
N ILE A 31 -3.99 -4.11 1.56
CA ILE A 31 -2.83 -3.85 0.69
C ILE A 31 -2.29 -5.16 0.12
N ALA A 32 -2.17 -6.21 0.94
CA ALA A 32 -1.71 -7.52 0.49
C ALA A 32 -2.63 -8.11 -0.59
N ILE A 33 -3.95 -8.02 -0.42
CA ILE A 33 -4.94 -8.47 -1.40
C ILE A 33 -4.84 -7.65 -2.69
N ALA A 34 -4.69 -6.33 -2.59
CA ALA A 34 -4.54 -5.46 -3.75
C ALA A 34 -3.26 -5.78 -4.56
N LEU A 35 -2.14 -6.03 -3.87
CA LEU A 35 -0.89 -6.44 -4.49
C LEU A 35 -0.99 -7.83 -5.12
N GLU A 36 -1.59 -8.80 -4.43
CA GLU A 36 -1.83 -10.13 -4.98
C GLU A 36 -2.61 -10.04 -6.31
N TYR A 37 -3.65 -9.20 -6.34
CA TYR A 37 -4.41 -8.94 -7.56
C TYR A 37 -3.53 -8.35 -8.67
N LEU A 38 -2.72 -7.32 -8.39
CA LEU A 38 -1.82 -6.72 -9.38
C LEU A 38 -0.83 -7.75 -9.93
N HIS A 39 -0.19 -8.50 -9.04
CA HIS A 39 0.82 -9.50 -9.40
C HIS A 39 0.23 -10.66 -10.20
N ALA A 40 -1.01 -11.08 -9.89
CA ALA A 40 -1.73 -12.07 -10.69
C ALA A 40 -1.96 -11.61 -12.15
N HIS A 41 -2.05 -10.30 -12.36
CA HIS A 41 -2.15 -9.66 -13.68
C HIS A 41 -0.79 -9.28 -14.28
N GLY A 42 0.32 -9.68 -13.63
CA GLY A 42 1.67 -9.34 -14.06
C GLY A 42 2.03 -7.87 -13.85
N ILE A 43 1.29 -7.13 -13.04
CA ILE A 43 1.54 -5.72 -12.75
C ILE A 43 2.32 -5.64 -11.45
N ILE A 44 3.45 -4.91 -11.46
CA ILE A 44 4.23 -4.58 -10.28
C ILE A 44 4.10 -3.08 -10.02
N HIS A 45 3.75 -2.68 -8.80
CA HIS A 45 3.47 -1.28 -8.48
C HIS A 45 4.74 -0.41 -8.49
N ARG A 46 5.84 -0.90 -7.89
CA ARG A 46 7.17 -0.28 -7.72
C ARG A 46 7.26 1.00 -6.87
N ASP A 47 6.15 1.69 -6.61
CA ASP A 47 6.13 2.89 -5.76
C ASP A 47 5.08 2.77 -4.64
N LEU A 48 5.16 1.67 -3.89
CA LEU A 48 4.22 1.41 -2.82
C LEU A 48 4.64 2.18 -1.55
N LYS A 49 3.90 3.25 -1.26
CA LYS A 49 4.10 4.12 -0.09
C LYS A 49 2.76 4.69 0.40
N PRO A 50 2.67 5.18 1.65
CA PRO A 50 1.41 5.71 2.19
C PRO A 50 0.80 6.87 1.37
N ASP A 51 1.60 7.64 0.64
CA ASP A 51 1.12 8.69 -0.28
C ASP A 51 0.28 8.11 -1.44
N ASN A 52 0.60 6.88 -1.87
CA ASN A 52 -0.01 6.20 -3.02
C ASN A 52 -1.12 5.21 -2.59
N ILE A 53 -1.60 5.33 -1.35
CA ILE A 53 -2.67 4.52 -0.81
C ILE A 53 -3.80 5.48 -0.40
N LEU A 54 -4.92 5.42 -1.11
CA LEU A 54 -6.07 6.28 -0.86
C LEU A 54 -7.15 5.55 -0.07
N ILE A 55 -7.91 6.31 0.71
CA ILE A 55 -8.99 5.81 1.55
C ILE A 55 -10.32 6.27 0.95
N ASN A 56 -11.21 5.32 0.68
CA ASN A 56 -12.54 5.64 0.16
C ASN A 56 -13.50 6.11 1.25
N SER A 57 -14.71 6.53 0.87
CA SER A 57 -15.75 7.01 1.81
C SER A 57 -16.26 5.95 2.79
N LYS A 58 -15.95 4.66 2.55
CA LYS A 58 -16.29 3.53 3.41
C LYS A 58 -15.11 3.10 4.31
N GLY A 59 -13.95 3.75 4.18
CA GLY A 59 -12.75 3.42 4.95
C GLY A 59 -11.87 2.30 4.37
N HIS A 60 -12.16 1.82 3.15
CA HIS A 60 -11.30 0.84 2.48
C HIS A 60 -10.19 1.49 1.66
N LEU A 61 -9.08 0.79 1.55
CA LEU A 61 -7.90 1.23 0.81
C LEU A 61 -8.02 0.97 -0.70
N LYS A 62 -7.42 1.85 -1.48
CA LYS A 62 -7.19 1.70 -2.92
C LYS A 62 -5.78 2.16 -3.26
N LEU A 63 -5.07 1.38 -4.05
CA LEU A 63 -3.77 1.78 -4.61
C LEU A 63 -3.97 2.83 -5.71
N THR A 64 -3.09 3.81 -5.77
CA THR A 64 -3.07 4.87 -6.78
C THR A 64 -1.64 5.09 -7.29
N ASP A 65 -1.52 5.90 -8.34
CA ASP A 65 -0.26 6.28 -8.97
C ASP A 65 0.57 5.10 -9.51
N PHE A 66 0.09 4.58 -10.64
CA PHE A 66 0.78 3.55 -11.41
C PHE A 66 1.80 4.14 -12.40
N GLY A 67 2.22 5.41 -12.24
CA GLY A 67 3.15 6.08 -13.14
C GLY A 67 4.53 5.40 -13.20
N LEU A 68 4.89 4.72 -12.11
CA LEU A 68 6.08 3.88 -12.03
C LEU A 68 5.75 2.40 -12.12
N SER A 69 4.57 1.94 -12.49
CA SER A 69 4.31 0.50 -12.56
C SER A 69 4.92 -0.16 -13.80
N THR A 70 5.15 -1.47 -13.74
CA THR A 70 5.63 -2.26 -14.89
C THR A 70 4.81 -3.53 -15.08
N VAL A 71 4.72 -3.99 -16.32
CA VAL A 71 4.04 -5.24 -16.67
C VAL A 71 5.09 -6.30 -16.97
N MET A 72 5.14 -7.34 -16.13
CA MET A 72 5.99 -8.49 -16.28
C MET A 72 5.19 -9.72 -16.72
N TRP A 73 5.59 -10.30 -17.84
CA TRP A 73 4.98 -11.53 -18.38
C TRP A 73 5.49 -12.81 -17.68
N ASP A 74 6.62 -12.72 -16.98
CA ASP A 74 7.20 -13.82 -16.21
C ASP A 74 6.64 -13.86 -14.77
N ARG A 75 5.66 -14.74 -14.56
CA ARG A 75 4.99 -14.94 -13.26
C ARG A 75 5.94 -15.35 -12.13
N ARG A 76 7.05 -16.04 -12.42
CA ARG A 76 7.99 -16.48 -11.36
C ARG A 76 8.78 -15.31 -10.77
N LYS A 77 9.15 -14.34 -11.61
CA LYS A 77 9.83 -13.12 -11.15
C LYS A 77 8.89 -12.13 -10.47
N CYS A 78 7.63 -12.07 -10.93
CA CYS A 78 6.62 -11.18 -10.36
C CYS A 78 6.38 -11.47 -8.85
N ILE A 79 6.23 -12.74 -8.48
CA ILE A 79 6.01 -13.15 -7.07
C ILE A 79 7.23 -12.87 -6.19
N LEU A 80 8.45 -13.09 -6.68
CA LEU A 80 9.67 -12.82 -5.90
C LEU A 80 9.86 -11.32 -5.61
N LEU A 81 9.52 -10.46 -6.59
CA LEU A 81 9.54 -9.01 -6.40
C LEU A 81 8.41 -8.54 -5.47
N ALA A 82 7.24 -9.19 -5.51
CA ALA A 82 6.14 -8.91 -4.60
C ALA A 82 6.52 -9.05 -3.11
N TYR A 83 7.24 -10.12 -2.75
CA TYR A 83 7.72 -10.31 -1.37
C TYR A 83 8.70 -9.20 -0.95
N SER A 84 9.52 -8.69 -1.88
CA SER A 84 10.38 -7.55 -1.61
C SER A 84 9.60 -6.24 -1.46
N GLU A 85 8.52 -6.05 -2.21
CA GLU A 85 7.64 -4.88 -2.06
C GLU A 85 6.88 -4.91 -0.73
N LEU A 86 6.41 -6.08 -0.30
CA LEU A 86 5.66 -6.25 0.96
C LEU A 86 6.56 -6.06 2.19
N LEU A 87 7.84 -6.44 2.11
CA LEU A 87 8.85 -6.14 3.13
C LEU A 87 9.30 -4.67 3.09
N ALA A 88 9.29 -4.04 1.91
CA ALA A 88 9.63 -2.63 1.75
C ALA A 88 8.46 -1.70 2.14
N THR A 89 7.22 -2.20 2.10
CA THR A 89 6.10 -1.54 2.74
C THR A 89 6.25 -1.71 4.24
N GLN A 90 7.05 -0.82 4.82
CA GLN A 90 7.04 -0.55 6.24
C GLN A 90 5.59 -0.11 6.60
N ILE A 91 4.59 -0.97 6.73
CA ILE A 91 3.30 -0.50 7.26
C ILE A 91 3.50 -0.49 8.78
N ALA A 92 3.80 0.71 9.30
CA ALA A 92 4.21 0.94 10.68
C ALA A 92 3.23 0.31 11.67
N VAL A 93 3.62 -0.83 12.23
CA VAL A 93 3.22 -1.20 13.59
C VAL A 93 4.28 -0.57 14.48
N CYS A 94 3.95 0.51 15.20
CA CYS A 94 4.79 1.30 16.13
C CYS A 94 5.66 2.46 15.53
N PRO A 95 6.07 3.44 16.38
CA PRO A 95 5.76 4.87 16.23
C PRO A 95 6.58 5.64 15.18
N VAL A 96 6.00 6.78 14.75
CA VAL A 96 6.41 7.74 13.69
C VAL A 96 7.90 8.07 13.60
N ASN A 97 8.65 7.88 14.67
CA ASN A 97 10.07 8.22 14.81
C ASN A 97 11.04 7.18 14.21
N ALA A 98 10.58 6.08 13.61
CA ALA A 98 11.44 5.11 12.91
C ALA A 98 11.64 5.40 11.40
N TRP A 99 11.00 6.45 10.88
CA TRP A 99 10.84 6.70 9.44
C TRP A 99 11.63 7.88 8.89
N SER A 100 12.43 8.50 9.74
CA SER A 100 13.41 9.51 9.34
C SER A 100 14.77 8.83 9.19
N ARG A 101 15.00 8.18 8.04
CA ARG A 101 16.31 8.04 7.41
C ARG A 101 16.16 7.60 5.96
#